data_AF-A0A943PZV1-F1
#
_entry.id   AF-A0A943PZV1-F1
#
_cell.length_a   1.000
_cell.length_b   1.000
_cell.length_c   1.000
_cell.angle_alpha   90.00
_cell.angle_beta   90.00
_cell.angle_gamma   90.00
#
_symmetry.space_group_name_H-M   'P 1'
#
loop_
_entity.id
_entity.type
_entity.pdbx_description
1 polymer ?
#
loop_
_entity_poly.entity_id
_entity_poly.type
_entity_poly.pdbx_seq_one_letter_code
_entity_poly.pdbx_strand_id
1 'polypeptide(L)'
;MENEREMQFYLFRKYLVEKGYKEFTASGLDSTVGQYITAVGMVFEEEKMSIEEFNRRINEICCLYDIGGAKESIGERGHRTVINALKRYREFIDPAYCAPAKVIKKDKIIPKTNEKKNEKTINLMMVNEKSLVTTRILKTNEISTYKLVKNKQNAENEVSMDSPIAKSLLGHREGDIVTIDSLLPYQVEIVKVDNSENVKGIKSVNDFKVYKPFVNGRFFKTQP
;
A
#
# COMPACT_ATOMS: atom_id res chain seq x y z
N MET A 1 -1.04 -11.43 14.78
CA MET A 1 0.24 -12.11 14.53
C MET A 1 0.09 -13.30 13.59
N GLU A 2 -0.56 -14.42 13.94
CA GLU A 2 -0.71 -15.58 13.01
C GLU A 2 -1.62 -15.25 11.81
N ASN A 3 -2.74 -14.56 12.07
CA ASN A 3 -3.69 -14.14 11.02
C ASN A 3 -3.10 -13.18 9.97
N GLU A 4 -2.18 -12.29 10.35
CA GLU A 4 -1.58 -11.30 9.43
C GLU A 4 -0.57 -11.97 8.51
N ARG A 5 0.21 -12.92 9.03
CA ARG A 5 1.09 -13.77 8.24
C ARG A 5 0.27 -14.55 7.21
N GLU A 6 -0.74 -15.31 7.66
CA GLU A 6 -1.57 -16.10 6.77
C GLU A 6 -2.21 -15.26 5.66
N MET A 7 -2.75 -14.09 6.01
CA MET A 7 -3.33 -13.16 5.05
C MET A 7 -2.29 -12.66 4.03
N GLN A 8 -1.09 -12.31 4.49
CA GLN A 8 -0.02 -11.83 3.61
C GLN A 8 0.44 -12.90 2.62
N PHE A 9 0.60 -14.14 3.07
CA PHE A 9 0.97 -15.27 2.21
C PHE A 9 -0.16 -15.67 1.25
N TYR A 10 -1.42 -15.55 1.68
CA TYR A 10 -2.58 -15.71 0.81
C TYR A 10 -2.60 -14.66 -0.33
N LEU A 11 -2.38 -13.38 -0.01
CA LEU A 11 -2.32 -12.31 -1.01
C LEU A 11 -1.13 -12.50 -1.96
N PHE A 12 0.04 -12.90 -1.44
CA PHE A 12 1.21 -13.19 -2.27
C PHE A 12 0.97 -14.38 -3.20
N ARG A 13 0.33 -15.45 -2.72
CA ARG A 13 -0.09 -16.60 -3.55
C ARG A 13 -0.93 -16.14 -4.73
N LYS A 14 -1.95 -15.31 -4.46
CA LYS A 14 -2.85 -14.77 -5.48
C LYS A 14 -2.08 -13.93 -6.50
N TYR A 15 -1.19 -13.05 -6.04
CA TYR A 15 -0.30 -12.27 -6.90
C TYR A 15 0.54 -13.15 -7.84
N LEU A 16 1.13 -14.25 -7.33
CA LEU A 16 1.92 -15.15 -8.18
C LEU A 16 1.06 -15.83 -9.25
N VAL A 17 -0.15 -16.27 -8.90
CA VAL A 17 -1.08 -16.85 -9.87
C VAL A 17 -1.48 -15.82 -10.94
N GLU A 18 -1.76 -14.58 -10.55
CA GLU A 18 -2.07 -13.46 -11.46
C GLU A 18 -0.89 -13.13 -12.40
N LYS A 19 0.35 -13.31 -11.94
CA LYS A 19 1.57 -13.20 -12.76
C LYS A 19 1.82 -14.40 -13.68
N GLY A 20 0.95 -15.41 -13.64
CA GLY A 20 1.01 -16.60 -14.50
C GLY A 20 1.90 -17.73 -13.97
N TYR A 21 2.31 -17.69 -12.69
CA TYR A 21 3.02 -18.81 -12.09
C TYR A 21 2.10 -20.00 -11.89
N LYS A 22 2.65 -21.20 -12.13
CA LYS A 22 1.89 -22.45 -11.97
C LYS A 22 1.73 -22.79 -10.50
N GLU A 23 0.50 -23.08 -10.12
CA GLU A 23 0.16 -23.52 -8.77
C GLU A 23 0.48 -25.01 -8.58
N PHE A 24 0.09 -25.84 -9.55
CA PHE A 24 0.30 -27.28 -9.54
C PHE A 24 0.97 -27.77 -10.82
N THR A 25 1.74 -28.83 -10.69
CA THR A 25 2.29 -29.60 -11.82
C THR A 25 1.21 -30.51 -12.41
N ALA A 26 1.45 -31.08 -13.60
CA ALA A 26 0.55 -32.05 -14.22
C ALA A 26 0.30 -33.29 -13.33
N SER A 27 1.21 -33.56 -12.38
CA SER A 27 1.13 -34.64 -11.41
C SER A 27 0.44 -34.25 -10.09
N GLY A 28 -0.12 -33.04 -9.99
CA GLY A 28 -0.83 -32.57 -8.79
C GLY A 28 0.06 -32.09 -7.64
N LEU A 29 1.39 -32.11 -7.81
CA LEU A 29 2.33 -31.58 -6.82
C LEU A 29 2.46 -30.06 -6.92
N ASP A 30 2.81 -29.41 -5.81
CA ASP A 30 3.12 -27.98 -5.77
C ASP A 30 4.16 -27.60 -6.84
N SER A 31 3.82 -26.59 -7.62
CA SER A 31 4.71 -26.02 -8.63
C SER A 31 5.33 -24.72 -8.11
N THR A 32 5.60 -23.76 -8.98
CA THR A 32 6.37 -22.56 -8.65
C THR A 32 5.75 -21.70 -7.57
N VAL A 33 4.40 -21.58 -7.53
CA VAL A 33 3.70 -20.80 -6.51
C VAL A 33 3.96 -21.36 -5.10
N GLY A 34 3.77 -22.68 -4.92
CA GLY A 34 4.00 -23.34 -3.63
C GLY A 34 5.46 -23.22 -3.19
N GLN A 35 6.40 -23.46 -4.12
CA GLN A 35 7.83 -23.32 -3.85
C GLN A 35 8.21 -21.93 -3.36
N TYR A 36 7.64 -20.87 -3.96
CA TYR A 36 7.96 -19.49 -3.59
C TYR A 36 7.36 -19.11 -2.23
N ILE A 37 6.14 -19.56 -1.94
CA ILE A 37 5.50 -19.38 -0.64
C ILE A 37 6.35 -20.04 0.47
N THR A 38 6.73 -21.29 0.28
CA THR A 38 7.56 -22.02 1.26
C THR A 38 8.92 -21.34 1.44
N ALA A 39 9.54 -20.87 0.35
CA ALA A 39 10.84 -20.21 0.42
C ALA A 39 10.79 -18.88 1.18
N VAL A 40 9.78 -18.03 0.94
CA VAL A 40 9.59 -16.78 1.70
C VAL A 40 9.25 -17.08 3.16
N GLY A 41 8.42 -18.09 3.42
CA GLY A 41 8.09 -18.56 4.77
C GLY A 41 9.33 -18.99 5.55
N MET A 42 10.23 -19.74 4.94
CA MET A 42 11.49 -20.14 5.55
C MET A 42 12.35 -18.92 5.93
N VAL A 43 12.48 -17.94 5.04
CA VAL A 43 13.25 -16.72 5.33
C VAL A 43 12.60 -15.90 6.45
N PHE A 44 11.28 -15.84 6.46
CA PHE A 44 10.54 -15.20 7.54
C PHE A 44 10.83 -15.83 8.91
N GLU A 45 10.80 -17.16 9.01
CA GLU A 45 11.15 -17.88 10.25
C GLU A 45 12.63 -17.68 10.65
N GLU A 46 13.53 -17.65 9.68
CA GLU A 46 14.97 -17.46 9.90
C GLU A 46 15.28 -16.06 10.47
N GLU A 47 14.57 -15.03 9.99
CA GLU A 47 14.76 -13.64 10.41
C GLU A 47 14.05 -13.30 11.74
N LYS A 48 13.13 -14.16 12.22
CA LYS A 48 12.45 -14.04 13.53
C LYS A 48 11.88 -12.65 13.82
N MET A 49 11.18 -12.08 12.83
CA MET A 49 10.58 -10.74 12.93
C MET A 49 9.08 -10.76 12.65
N SER A 50 8.39 -9.64 12.86
CA SER A 50 6.98 -9.51 12.48
C SER A 50 6.82 -9.33 10.96
N ILE A 51 5.61 -9.55 10.44
CA ILE A 51 5.33 -9.39 9.00
C ILE A 51 5.49 -7.94 8.54
N GLU A 52 5.14 -6.98 9.39
CA GLU A 52 5.33 -5.55 9.14
C GLU A 52 6.82 -5.21 9.04
N GLU A 53 7.63 -5.74 9.95
CA GLU A 53 9.07 -5.54 9.96
C GLU A 53 9.72 -6.18 8.73
N PHE A 54 9.31 -7.40 8.39
CA PHE A 54 9.76 -8.13 7.21
C PHE A 54 9.47 -7.35 5.93
N ASN A 55 8.26 -6.81 5.81
CA ASN A 55 7.85 -6.00 4.66
C ASN A 55 8.64 -4.68 4.58
N ARG A 56 8.86 -4.01 5.72
CA ARG A 56 9.66 -2.77 5.76
C ARG A 56 11.10 -3.01 5.33
N ARG A 57 11.66 -4.15 5.72
CA ARG A 57 13.06 -4.52 5.46
C ARG A 57 13.25 -5.40 4.24
N ILE A 58 12.21 -5.63 3.43
CA ILE A 58 12.27 -6.60 2.32
C ILE A 58 13.43 -6.31 1.34
N ASN A 59 13.78 -5.05 1.14
CA ASN A 59 14.92 -4.64 0.33
C ASN A 59 16.26 -5.10 0.94
N GLU A 60 16.45 -4.92 2.24
CA GLU A 60 17.64 -5.38 2.96
C GLU A 60 17.72 -6.91 2.98
N ILE A 61 16.60 -7.56 3.26
CA ILE A 61 16.48 -9.03 3.31
C ILE A 61 16.81 -9.61 1.93
N CYS A 62 16.28 -9.04 0.85
CA CYS A 62 16.68 -9.44 -0.51
C CYS A 62 18.20 -9.38 -0.68
N CYS A 63 18.85 -8.28 -0.30
CA CYS A 63 20.30 -8.13 -0.42
C CYS A 63 21.10 -9.13 0.45
N LEU A 64 20.59 -9.48 1.64
CA LEU A 64 21.25 -10.44 2.53
C LEU A 64 21.30 -11.85 1.93
N TYR A 65 20.26 -12.26 1.19
CA TYR A 65 20.15 -13.59 0.62
C TYR A 65 20.55 -13.66 -0.86
N ASP A 66 20.66 -12.53 -1.57
CA ASP A 66 21.13 -12.47 -2.96
C ASP A 66 22.64 -12.80 -3.06
N ILE A 67 23.13 -12.90 -4.31
CA ILE A 67 24.53 -13.19 -4.61
C ILE A 67 25.45 -12.14 -3.97
N GLY A 68 26.45 -12.58 -3.21
CA GLY A 68 27.36 -11.74 -2.43
C GLY A 68 26.81 -11.26 -1.07
N GLY A 69 25.60 -11.70 -0.69
CA GLY A 69 24.99 -11.41 0.59
C GLY A 69 25.48 -12.32 1.72
N ALA A 70 25.35 -11.86 2.97
CA ALA A 70 25.80 -12.61 4.16
C ALA A 70 25.10 -13.96 4.36
N LYS A 71 23.93 -14.16 3.74
CA LYS A 71 23.11 -15.38 3.77
C LYS A 71 22.91 -16.01 2.39
N GLU A 72 23.81 -15.73 1.44
CA GLU A 72 23.79 -16.27 0.08
C GLU A 72 23.65 -17.80 0.05
N SER A 73 24.36 -18.52 0.93
CA SER A 73 24.30 -19.99 1.02
C SER A 73 22.89 -20.54 1.28
N ILE A 74 22.03 -19.77 1.98
CA ILE A 74 20.62 -20.10 2.16
C ILE A 74 19.82 -19.67 0.93
N GLY A 75 20.15 -18.51 0.36
CA GLY A 75 19.54 -17.98 -0.86
C GLY A 75 19.67 -18.88 -2.09
N GLU A 76 20.81 -19.56 -2.24
CA GLU A 76 21.10 -20.43 -3.38
C GLU A 76 20.37 -21.79 -3.35
N ARG A 77 19.71 -22.13 -2.23
CA ARG A 77 18.95 -23.39 -2.10
C ARG A 77 17.91 -23.55 -3.20
N GLY A 78 17.78 -24.78 -3.69
CA GLY A 78 16.85 -25.11 -4.77
C GLY A 78 17.14 -24.32 -6.05
N HIS A 79 18.40 -24.21 -6.45
CA HIS A 79 18.81 -23.41 -7.62
C HIS A 79 18.33 -21.96 -7.57
N ARG A 80 18.63 -21.27 -6.46
CA ARG A 80 18.25 -19.86 -6.23
C ARG A 80 16.74 -19.62 -6.12
N THR A 81 15.98 -20.66 -5.76
CA THR A 81 14.53 -20.54 -5.55
C THR A 81 14.23 -19.49 -4.48
N VAL A 82 15.01 -19.45 -3.40
CA VAL A 82 14.82 -18.49 -2.29
C VAL A 82 15.06 -17.05 -2.76
N ILE A 83 16.16 -16.81 -3.48
CA ILE A 83 16.46 -15.49 -4.07
C ILE A 83 15.33 -15.04 -5.00
N ASN A 84 14.87 -15.92 -5.89
CA ASN A 84 13.83 -15.59 -6.85
C ASN A 84 12.48 -15.33 -6.16
N ALA A 85 12.15 -16.12 -5.15
CA ALA A 85 10.93 -15.94 -4.36
C ALA A 85 10.94 -14.59 -3.61
N LEU A 86 12.05 -14.23 -2.97
CA LEU A 86 12.22 -12.94 -2.29
C LEU A 86 12.11 -11.76 -3.25
N LYS A 87 12.67 -11.87 -4.46
CA LYS A 87 12.55 -10.83 -5.50
C LYS A 87 11.09 -10.62 -5.91
N ARG A 88 10.31 -11.69 -6.09
CA ARG A 88 8.87 -11.60 -6.39
C ARG A 88 8.05 -11.09 -5.22
N TYR A 89 8.44 -11.47 -4.00
CA TYR A 89 7.80 -10.95 -2.81
C TYR A 89 8.02 -9.44 -2.67
N ARG A 90 9.24 -8.96 -2.92
CA ARG A 90 9.53 -7.52 -2.97
C ARG A 90 8.69 -6.78 -4.00
N GLU A 91 8.58 -7.30 -5.22
CA GLU A 91 7.70 -6.72 -6.26
C GLU A 91 6.23 -6.68 -5.82
N PHE A 92 5.79 -7.66 -5.03
CA PHE A 92 4.44 -7.70 -4.47
C PHE A 92 4.23 -6.64 -3.37
N ILE A 93 5.22 -6.42 -2.50
CA ILE A 93 5.15 -5.40 -1.44
C ILE A 93 5.28 -3.99 -2.00
N ASP A 94 6.16 -3.81 -2.97
CA ASP A 94 6.46 -2.54 -3.62
C ASP A 94 6.36 -2.71 -5.14
N PRO A 95 5.18 -2.50 -5.74
CA PRO A 95 4.99 -2.59 -7.18
C PRO A 95 5.78 -1.55 -7.97
N ALA A 96 6.22 -0.46 -7.32
CA ALA A 96 7.13 0.52 -7.93
C ALA A 96 8.56 -0.04 -8.02
N TYR A 97 8.88 -1.05 -7.21
CA TYR A 97 10.06 -1.91 -7.37
C TYR A 97 9.85 -2.87 -8.55
N CYS A 98 9.80 -2.36 -9.78
CA CYS A 98 10.11 -3.20 -10.94
C CYS A 98 11.62 -3.48 -10.91
N ALA A 99 12.02 -4.75 -11.07
CA ALA A 99 13.41 -5.22 -11.02
C ALA A 99 14.41 -4.21 -11.60
N PRO A 100 15.58 -3.99 -10.98
CA PRO A 100 16.44 -2.86 -11.30
C PRO A 100 16.77 -2.87 -12.80
N ALA A 101 16.36 -1.81 -13.50
CA ALA A 101 17.09 -1.36 -14.67
C ALA A 101 18.57 -1.33 -14.28
N LYS A 102 19.39 -2.10 -15.02
CA LYS A 102 20.84 -2.24 -14.92
C LYS A 102 21.52 -1.15 -14.06
N VAL A 103 22.15 -1.58 -12.96
CA VAL A 103 23.22 -0.93 -12.19
C VAL A 103 23.56 0.49 -12.67
N ILE A 104 23.04 1.52 -12.00
CA ILE A 104 23.67 2.84 -12.00
C ILE A 104 24.36 3.00 -10.66
N LYS A 105 25.69 3.14 -10.74
CA LYS A 105 26.60 3.31 -9.61
C LYS A 105 26.19 4.53 -8.78
N LYS A 106 26.37 4.40 -7.46
CA LYS A 106 26.25 5.50 -6.50
C LYS A 106 27.21 6.60 -6.91
N ASP A 107 26.69 7.80 -7.17
CA ASP A 107 27.45 9.04 -6.99
C ASP A 107 26.58 10.08 -6.27
N LYS A 108 27.23 10.73 -5.30
CA LYS A 108 26.72 11.74 -4.38
C LYS A 108 26.63 13.11 -5.09
N ILE A 109 25.59 13.89 -4.74
CA ILE A 109 25.48 15.39 -4.72
C ILE A 109 24.87 16.11 -5.97
N ILE A 110 23.58 16.52 -5.83
CA ILE A 110 22.87 17.84 -5.99
C ILE A 110 23.39 18.90 -7.03
N PRO A 111 22.61 19.86 -7.63
CA PRO A 111 21.17 20.00 -8.02
C PRO A 111 20.89 20.57 -9.46
N LYS A 112 19.58 20.61 -9.83
CA LYS A 112 18.88 21.49 -10.82
C LYS A 112 19.20 21.23 -12.31
N THR A 113 18.25 21.16 -13.24
CA THR A 113 17.41 22.29 -13.69
C THR A 113 16.33 21.80 -14.69
N ASN A 114 15.10 22.27 -14.48
CA ASN A 114 13.99 22.54 -15.41
C ASN A 114 13.65 21.58 -16.57
N GLU A 115 12.47 20.95 -16.47
CA GLU A 115 11.58 20.77 -17.63
C GLU A 115 10.16 21.24 -17.31
N LYS A 116 9.51 21.75 -18.36
CA LYS A 116 8.44 22.74 -18.36
C LYS A 116 7.15 22.26 -17.68
N LYS A 117 6.63 23.12 -16.79
CA LYS A 117 5.26 23.05 -16.27
C LYS A 117 4.29 23.47 -17.37
N ASN A 118 3.39 22.56 -17.69
CA ASN A 118 2.23 22.85 -18.51
C ASN A 118 1.20 23.47 -17.57
N GLU A 119 0.93 24.75 -17.78
CA GLU A 119 -0.05 25.55 -17.06
C GLU A 119 -1.46 24.99 -17.28
N LYS A 120 -1.90 24.08 -16.39
CA LYS A 120 -3.27 24.11 -15.91
C LYS A 120 -3.22 24.84 -14.60
N THR A 121 -3.93 25.97 -14.52
CA THR A 121 -4.07 26.82 -13.34
C THR A 121 -4.46 25.96 -12.13
N ILE A 122 -3.47 25.48 -11.39
CA ILE A 122 -3.69 24.73 -10.15
C ILE A 122 -4.23 25.77 -9.19
N ASN A 123 -5.53 25.68 -8.87
CA ASN A 123 -6.09 26.48 -7.80
C ASN A 123 -5.30 26.09 -6.54
N LEU A 124 -4.40 26.96 -6.10
CA LEU A 124 -3.44 26.73 -5.03
C LEU A 124 -4.14 26.83 -3.66
N MET A 125 -5.31 26.20 -3.52
CA MET A 125 -6.07 26.22 -2.28
C MET A 125 -5.37 25.33 -1.26
N MET A 126 -4.89 25.94 -0.18
CA MET A 126 -4.40 25.21 0.98
C MET A 126 -5.58 24.65 1.75
N VAL A 127 -5.38 23.46 2.34
CA VAL A 127 -6.31 22.88 3.30
C VAL A 127 -6.37 23.78 4.54
N ASN A 128 -7.58 24.22 4.87
CA ASN A 128 -7.89 25.06 6.02
C ASN A 128 -9.13 24.53 6.76
N GLU A 129 -9.53 25.24 7.80
CA GLU A 129 -10.73 24.92 8.56
C GLU A 129 -11.97 25.07 7.65
N LYS A 130 -12.83 24.03 7.59
CA LYS A 130 -14.00 23.92 6.71
C LYS A 130 -13.72 23.49 5.27
N SER A 131 -12.47 23.21 4.89
CA SER A 131 -12.17 22.60 3.58
C SER A 131 -12.87 21.25 3.42
N LEU A 132 -13.34 20.99 2.21
CA LEU A 132 -13.67 19.65 1.74
C LEU A 132 -12.44 19.08 1.06
N VAL A 133 -11.87 18.02 1.63
CA VAL A 133 -10.61 17.44 1.17
C VAL A 133 -10.86 16.03 0.67
N THR A 134 -10.43 15.76 -0.56
CA THR A 134 -10.42 14.42 -1.13
C THR A 134 -9.00 13.88 -1.10
N THR A 135 -8.82 12.74 -0.45
CA THR A 135 -7.53 12.06 -0.30
C THR A 135 -7.58 10.68 -0.92
N ARG A 136 -6.48 10.25 -1.55
CA ARG A 136 -6.27 8.89 -2.01
C ARG A 136 -5.22 8.22 -1.12
N ILE A 137 -5.58 7.10 -0.51
CA ILE A 137 -4.62 6.28 0.23
C ILE A 137 -3.69 5.60 -0.78
N LEU A 138 -2.38 5.83 -0.68
CA LEU A 138 -1.42 5.32 -1.68
C LEU A 138 -1.38 3.79 -1.75
N LYS A 139 -1.63 3.12 -0.64
CA LYS A 139 -1.58 1.65 -0.55
C LYS A 139 -2.79 0.97 -1.18
N THR A 140 -3.97 1.53 -1.01
CA THR A 140 -5.24 0.89 -1.43
C THR A 140 -5.85 1.56 -2.66
N ASN A 141 -5.33 2.72 -3.07
CA ASN A 141 -5.96 3.64 -4.01
C ASN A 141 -7.39 4.03 -3.62
N GLU A 142 -7.80 3.80 -2.38
CA GLU A 142 -9.10 4.20 -1.87
C GLU A 142 -9.17 5.71 -1.79
N ILE A 143 -10.24 6.26 -2.35
CA ILE A 143 -10.49 7.69 -2.38
C ILE A 143 -11.59 7.99 -1.36
N SER A 144 -11.28 8.89 -0.45
CA SER A 144 -12.20 9.33 0.58
C SER A 144 -12.27 10.85 0.60
N THR A 145 -13.47 11.38 0.87
CA THR A 145 -13.71 12.81 0.92
C THR A 145 -14.25 13.20 2.28
N TYR A 146 -13.64 14.20 2.91
CA TYR A 146 -13.95 14.60 4.28
C TYR A 146 -14.13 16.11 4.38
N LYS A 147 -15.06 16.52 5.25
CA LYS A 147 -15.22 17.92 5.64
C LYS A 147 -14.54 18.16 6.98
N LEU A 148 -13.56 19.06 7.00
CA LEU A 148 -12.82 19.38 8.22
C LEU A 148 -13.61 20.38 9.07
N VAL A 149 -13.97 20.01 10.30
CA VAL A 149 -14.80 20.83 11.19
C VAL A 149 -14.18 20.91 12.59
N LYS A 150 -14.36 22.03 13.30
CA LYS A 150 -13.89 22.16 14.70
C LYS A 150 -14.66 21.25 15.64
N ASN A 151 -15.98 21.35 15.59
CA ASN A 151 -16.89 20.56 16.42
C ASN A 151 -17.65 19.60 15.52
N LYS A 152 -17.40 18.31 15.69
CA LYS A 152 -18.12 17.26 14.97
C LYS A 152 -19.57 17.21 15.46
N GLN A 153 -20.55 17.39 14.57
CA GLN A 153 -21.98 17.45 14.93
C GLN A 153 -22.79 16.23 14.44
N ASN A 154 -22.11 15.14 14.03
CA ASN A 154 -22.63 13.80 13.71
C ASN A 154 -22.79 13.43 12.23
N ALA A 155 -22.24 14.17 11.27
CA ALA A 155 -22.16 13.66 9.90
C ALA A 155 -21.03 12.63 9.75
N GLU A 156 -21.27 11.51 9.05
CA GLU A 156 -20.28 10.43 8.86
C GLU A 156 -19.00 10.91 8.17
N ASN A 157 -19.11 11.90 7.28
CA ASN A 157 -18.00 12.46 6.49
C ASN A 157 -17.35 13.70 7.15
N GLU A 158 -17.74 14.02 8.39
CA GLU A 158 -17.10 15.09 9.17
C GLU A 158 -15.94 14.56 10.01
N VAL A 159 -14.81 15.23 9.84
CA VAL A 159 -13.57 14.94 10.55
C VAL A 159 -13.25 16.13 11.44
N SER A 160 -13.06 15.86 12.73
CA SER A 160 -12.68 16.88 13.70
C SER A 160 -11.26 17.37 13.42
N MET A 161 -11.03 18.68 13.53
CA MET A 161 -9.71 19.30 13.46
C MET A 161 -8.73 18.77 14.50
N ASP A 162 -9.23 18.20 15.60
CA ASP A 162 -8.38 17.61 16.64
C ASP A 162 -7.86 16.21 16.28
N SER A 163 -8.45 15.58 15.26
CA SER A 163 -8.06 14.26 14.82
C SER A 163 -6.68 14.26 14.16
N PRO A 164 -5.92 13.16 14.26
CA PRO A 164 -4.61 13.06 13.61
C PRO A 164 -4.65 13.32 12.10
N ILE A 165 -5.70 12.83 11.43
CA ILE A 165 -5.89 13.03 10.00
C ILE A 165 -6.06 14.51 9.64
N ALA A 166 -6.88 15.28 10.38
CA ALA A 166 -7.05 16.69 10.08
C ALA A 166 -5.79 17.50 10.37
N LYS A 167 -5.08 17.18 11.47
CA LYS A 167 -3.81 17.83 11.82
C LYS A 167 -2.74 17.60 10.77
N SER A 168 -2.61 16.37 10.29
CA SER A 168 -1.64 16.03 9.25
C SER A 168 -1.97 16.68 7.91
N LEU A 169 -3.26 16.85 7.56
CA LEU A 169 -3.66 17.45 6.28
C LEU A 169 -3.62 19.00 6.28
N LEU A 170 -3.62 19.64 7.45
CA LEU A 170 -3.71 21.09 7.57
C LEU A 170 -2.51 21.79 6.93
N GLY A 171 -2.76 22.81 6.11
CA GLY A 171 -1.70 23.59 5.45
C GLY A 171 -1.07 22.94 4.22
N HIS A 172 -1.42 21.69 3.92
CA HIS A 172 -1.03 21.00 2.69
C HIS A 172 -1.94 21.37 1.51
N ARG A 173 -1.52 20.97 0.30
CA ARG A 173 -2.14 21.35 -0.97
C ARG A 173 -2.50 20.14 -1.81
N GLU A 174 -3.35 20.36 -2.80
CA GLU A 174 -3.60 19.37 -3.85
C GLU A 174 -2.27 18.94 -4.51
N GLY A 175 -2.10 17.62 -4.65
CA GLY A 175 -0.89 16.97 -5.13
C GLY A 175 0.12 16.61 -4.05
N ASP A 176 -0.03 17.09 -2.81
CA ASP A 176 0.88 16.73 -1.73
C ASP A 176 0.64 15.29 -1.25
N ILE A 177 1.74 14.58 -0.97
CA ILE A 177 1.71 13.31 -0.25
C ILE A 177 1.94 13.59 1.22
N VAL A 178 0.98 13.20 2.05
CA VAL A 178 0.95 13.49 3.49
C VAL A 178 0.93 12.18 4.27
N THR A 179 1.80 12.09 5.28
CA THR A 179 1.75 10.99 6.26
C THR A 179 0.75 11.36 7.35
N ILE A 180 -0.25 10.51 7.55
CA ILE A 180 -1.26 10.67 8.60
C ILE A 180 -0.73 10.04 9.89
N ASP A 181 -0.49 10.87 10.90
CA ASP A 181 0.12 10.47 12.18
C ASP A 181 -0.91 9.84 13.13
N SER A 182 -1.58 8.77 12.66
CA SER A 182 -2.49 7.98 13.48
C SER A 182 -1.76 6.84 14.22
N LEU A 183 -2.50 6.05 15.01
CA LEU A 183 -1.95 4.86 15.69
C LEU A 183 -1.24 3.91 14.72
N LEU A 184 -1.65 3.88 13.45
CA LEU A 184 -0.95 3.21 12.35
C LEU A 184 -0.69 4.23 11.25
N PRO A 185 0.52 4.80 11.11
CA PRO A 185 0.78 5.82 10.11
C PRO A 185 0.58 5.31 8.68
N TYR A 186 -0.08 6.11 7.84
CA TYR A 186 -0.31 5.80 6.44
C TYR A 186 -0.18 7.04 5.57
N GLN A 187 0.17 6.86 4.30
CA GLN A 187 0.36 7.95 3.36
C GLN A 187 -0.86 8.15 2.48
N VAL A 188 -1.23 9.41 2.30
CA VAL A 188 -2.32 9.83 1.41
C VAL A 188 -1.83 10.89 0.44
N GLU A 189 -2.28 10.82 -0.80
CA GLU A 189 -2.19 11.90 -1.79
C GLU A 189 -3.43 12.79 -1.65
N ILE A 190 -3.25 14.11 -1.56
CA ILE A 190 -4.36 15.06 -1.61
C ILE A 190 -4.77 15.21 -3.08
N VAL A 191 -5.91 14.62 -3.44
CA VAL A 191 -6.42 14.62 -4.81
C VAL A 191 -7.17 15.90 -5.14
N LYS A 192 -7.84 16.51 -4.15
CA LYS A 192 -8.63 17.72 -4.35
C LYS A 192 -8.85 18.50 -3.05
N VAL A 193 -8.87 19.82 -3.14
CA VAL A 193 -9.25 20.73 -2.04
C VAL A 193 -10.32 21.71 -2.54
N ASP A 194 -11.51 21.68 -1.93
CA ASP A 194 -12.58 22.64 -2.20
C ASP A 194 -12.86 23.50 -0.95
N ASN A 195 -12.62 24.82 -1.06
CA ASN A 195 -12.86 25.80 0.02
C ASN A 195 -14.18 26.59 -0.16
N SER A 196 -15.13 26.08 -0.94
CA SER A 196 -16.37 26.80 -1.21
C SER A 196 -17.25 26.89 0.05
N GLU A 197 -17.44 28.09 0.59
CA GLU A 197 -18.39 28.34 1.68
C GLU A 197 -19.88 28.16 1.29
N ASN A 198 -20.16 27.71 0.06
CA ASN A 198 -21.50 27.45 -0.47
C ASN A 198 -21.68 25.99 -0.87
N VAL A 199 -21.98 25.11 0.08
CA VAL A 199 -22.69 23.85 -0.23
C VAL A 199 -23.97 23.80 0.58
N LYS A 200 -25.00 24.52 0.10
CA LYS A 200 -26.39 24.22 0.42
C LYS A 200 -26.75 22.91 -0.28
N GLY A 201 -27.06 21.88 0.50
CA GLY A 201 -27.82 20.70 0.09
C GLY A 201 -27.10 19.71 -0.82
N ILE A 202 -26.47 18.70 -0.24
CA ILE A 202 -26.20 17.46 -0.97
C ILE A 202 -27.55 16.75 -1.15
N LYS A 203 -28.10 16.81 -2.36
CA LYS A 203 -29.28 16.03 -2.78
C LYS A 203 -28.85 14.58 -3.06
N SER A 204 -29.53 13.66 -2.36
CA SER A 204 -29.69 12.21 -2.56
C SER A 204 -28.48 11.34 -2.93
N VAL A 205 -28.09 10.50 -1.96
CA VAL A 205 -28.08 9.03 -2.02
C VAL A 205 -28.38 8.46 -3.42
N ASN A 206 -27.37 7.97 -4.17
CA ASN A 206 -27.47 6.72 -4.96
C ASN A 206 -26.23 6.30 -5.80
N ASP A 207 -25.17 7.10 -5.99
CA ASP A 207 -24.14 6.73 -6.99
C ASP A 207 -22.80 6.19 -6.46
N PHE A 208 -22.65 5.91 -5.17
CA PHE A 208 -21.43 5.27 -4.66
C PHE A 208 -21.77 3.94 -3.99
N LYS A 209 -21.38 2.85 -4.66
CA LYS A 209 -21.42 1.48 -4.11
C LYS A 209 -20.53 1.43 -2.86
N VAL A 210 -21.17 1.63 -1.71
CA VAL A 210 -20.64 1.26 -0.40
C VAL A 210 -20.53 -0.27 -0.37
N TYR A 211 -19.31 -0.80 -0.50
CA TYR A 211 -19.07 -2.19 -0.15
C TYR A 211 -18.93 -2.29 1.37
N LYS A 212 -19.86 -3.02 1.99
CA LYS A 212 -19.89 -3.29 3.43
C LYS A 212 -18.65 -4.10 3.86
N PRO A 213 -18.13 -3.89 5.08
CA PRO A 213 -17.05 -4.70 5.62
C PRO A 213 -17.48 -6.17 5.77
N PHE A 214 -16.60 -7.07 5.36
CA PHE A 214 -16.79 -8.51 5.45
C PHE A 214 -16.59 -8.94 6.91
N VAL A 215 -17.67 -9.34 7.59
CA VAL A 215 -17.63 -9.82 8.98
C VAL A 215 -17.98 -11.32 8.99
N ASN A 216 -17.04 -12.12 9.50
CA ASN A 216 -17.22 -13.48 10.02
C ASN A 216 -17.90 -14.53 9.11
N GLY A 217 -17.18 -15.02 8.09
CA GLY A 217 -16.91 -16.45 7.92
C GLY A 217 -18.03 -17.52 8.00
N ARG A 218 -19.31 -17.25 7.73
CA ARG A 218 -20.33 -18.32 7.52
C ARG A 218 -21.32 -17.97 6.41
N PHE A 219 -21.40 -18.86 5.42
CA PHE A 219 -22.50 -18.88 4.45
C PHE A 219 -23.75 -19.48 5.12
N PHE A 220 -24.74 -18.64 5.43
CA PHE A 220 -26.10 -19.15 5.60
C PHE A 220 -26.76 -19.21 4.23
N LYS A 221 -27.00 -20.44 3.75
CA LYS A 221 -27.91 -20.70 2.63
C LYS A 221 -29.32 -20.36 3.09
N THR A 222 -30.04 -19.59 2.28
CA THR A 222 -31.49 -19.68 2.25
C THR A 222 -31.88 -20.23 0.88
N GLN A 223 -32.43 -21.44 0.92
CA GLN A 223 -33.19 -22.05 -0.18
C GLN A 223 -34.59 -21.39 -0.28
N PRO A 224 -35.34 -21.67 -1.36
CA PRO A 224 -36.03 -20.68 -2.20
C PRO A 224 -37.20 -19.93 -1.54
#